data_AF-A0A2K5RQN5-F1
#
_entry.id   AF-A0A2K5RQN5-F1
#
_cell.length_a   1.000
_cell.length_b   1.000
_cell.length_c   1.000
_cell.angle_alpha   90.00
_cell.angle_beta   90.00
_cell.angle_gamma   90.00
#
_symmetry.space_group_name_H-M   'P 1'
#
loop_
_entity.id
_entity.type
_entity.pdbx_description
1 polymer ?
#
loop_
_entity_poly.entity_id
_entity_poly.type
_entity_poly.pdbx_seq_one_letter_code
_entity_poly.pdbx_strand_id
1 'polypeptide(L)'
;MAWQVTQLLLLALVTAAGSAQPRSMRARMGLLNVCMDTMHHKAQPGPEDNLYGQCRPWRKNACCTANTSQELHKDTSRLYKFNWEHCGRMEPAWKRHFIQDTCL
;
A
#
# COMPACT_ATOMS: atom_id res chain seq x y z
N MET A 1 34.90 14.46 40.89
CA MET A 1 34.54 15.33 39.74
C MET A 1 34.50 14.56 38.41
N ALA A 2 35.56 13.86 37.99
CA ALA A 2 35.59 13.14 36.69
C ALA A 2 34.52 12.03 36.52
N TRP A 3 34.16 11.33 37.60
CA TRP A 3 33.20 10.22 37.59
C TRP A 3 31.75 10.64 37.30
N GLN A 4 31.34 11.82 37.75
CA GLN A 4 30.01 12.33 37.44
C GLN A 4 29.92 12.82 35.99
N VAL A 5 31.02 13.37 35.45
CA VAL A 5 31.08 13.82 34.06
C VAL A 5 31.00 12.63 33.10
N THR A 6 31.66 11.51 33.41
CA THR A 6 31.56 10.28 32.61
C THR A 6 30.17 9.66 32.65
N GLN A 7 29.48 9.67 33.80
CA GLN A 7 28.09 9.18 33.89
C GLN A 7 27.09 10.06 33.11
N LEU A 8 27.26 11.38 33.16
CA LEU A 8 26.43 12.31 32.40
C LEU A 8 26.65 12.17 30.88
N LEU A 9 27.89 11.94 30.43
CA LEU A 9 28.21 11.67 29.03
C LEU A 9 27.58 10.36 28.54
N LEU A 10 27.58 9.31 29.38
CA LEU A 10 26.94 8.03 29.04
C LEU A 10 25.42 8.16 28.92
N LEU A 11 24.77 8.93 29.82
CA LEU A 11 23.32 9.18 29.76
C LEU A 11 22.92 9.99 28.51
N ALA A 12 23.74 10.94 28.08
CA ALA A 12 23.50 11.72 26.87
C ALA A 12 23.55 10.89 25.57
N LEU A 13 24.33 9.80 25.53
CA LEU A 13 24.35 8.88 24.39
C LEU A 13 23.05 8.07 24.24
N VAL A 14 22.34 7.80 25.34
CA VAL A 14 21.13 6.97 25.34
C VAL A 14 19.90 7.75 24.85
N THR A 15 19.88 9.08 24.97
CA THR A 15 18.73 9.92 24.57
C THR A 15 18.69 10.27 23.08
N ALA A 16 19.76 10.01 22.32
CA ALA A 16 19.79 10.27 20.87
C ALA A 16 19.08 9.18 20.02
N ALA A 17 18.76 8.02 20.61
CA ALA A 17 18.19 6.87 19.88
C ALA A 17 16.65 6.82 19.87
N GLY A 18 15.97 7.71 20.59
CA GLY A 18 14.56 7.52 20.95
C GLY A 18 13.57 8.38 20.18
N SER A 19 13.40 8.22 18.86
CA SER A 19 12.08 8.36 18.19
C SER A 19 12.13 7.84 16.76
N ALA A 20 11.51 6.68 16.54
CA ALA A 20 11.37 6.03 15.25
C ALA A 20 10.22 6.66 14.44
N GLN A 21 10.47 7.82 13.86
CA GLN A 21 9.71 8.35 12.74
C GLN A 21 10.73 8.76 11.67
N PRO A 22 10.50 8.57 10.36
CA PRO A 22 11.47 8.93 9.34
C PRO A 22 11.69 10.44 9.35
N ARG A 23 12.68 10.88 10.13
CA ARG A 23 13.05 12.28 10.32
C ARG A 23 13.87 12.82 9.16
N SER A 24 14.46 11.95 8.32
CA SER A 24 15.20 12.36 7.14
C SER A 24 14.30 12.41 5.91
N MET A 25 14.44 13.47 5.12
CA MET A 25 13.79 13.62 3.81
C MET A 25 14.05 12.40 2.90
N ARG A 26 15.25 11.83 2.98
CA ARG A 26 15.65 10.63 2.23
C ARG A 26 14.79 9.41 2.55
N ALA A 27 14.47 9.17 3.81
CA ALA A 27 13.58 8.07 4.21
C ALA A 27 12.13 8.32 3.74
N ARG A 28 11.66 9.57 3.75
CA ARG A 28 10.33 9.92 3.22
C ARG A 28 10.23 9.76 1.71
N MET A 29 11.27 10.10 0.96
CA MET A 29 11.32 9.90 -0.49
C MET A 29 11.23 8.41 -0.87
N GLY A 30 11.77 7.52 -0.03
CA GLY A 30 11.66 6.07 -0.22
C GLY A 30 10.25 5.50 -0.05
N LEU A 31 9.28 6.29 0.42
CA LEU A 31 7.86 5.90 0.52
C LEU A 31 7.05 6.35 -0.70
N LEU A 32 7.64 7.12 -1.62
CA LEU A 32 6.96 7.60 -2.82
C LEU A 32 7.21 6.64 -3.98
N ASN A 33 6.19 6.44 -4.82
CA ASN A 33 6.29 5.60 -6.02
C ASN A 33 6.79 4.17 -5.72
N VAL A 34 6.21 3.55 -4.69
CA VAL A 34 6.47 2.16 -4.31
C VAL A 34 5.15 1.39 -4.30
N CYS A 35 5.25 0.07 -4.49
CA CYS A 35 4.12 -0.83 -4.30
C CYS A 35 4.26 -1.54 -2.95
N MET A 36 3.12 -1.84 -2.33
CA MET A 36 3.10 -2.69 -1.14
C MET A 36 3.49 -4.12 -1.52
N ASP A 37 4.28 -4.78 -0.68
CA ASP A 37 4.65 -6.19 -0.89
C ASP A 37 3.51 -7.11 -0.44
N THR A 38 2.64 -7.50 -1.38
CA THR A 38 1.51 -8.40 -1.13
C THR A 38 1.23 -9.28 -2.35
N MET A 39 0.33 -10.25 -2.17
CA MET A 39 0.05 -11.32 -3.15
C MET A 39 -0.24 -10.86 -4.59
N HIS A 40 -0.92 -9.72 -4.78
CA HIS A 40 -1.37 -9.26 -6.12
C HIS A 40 -0.76 -7.95 -6.58
N HIS A 41 0.18 -7.41 -5.79
CA HIS A 41 0.91 -6.22 -6.16
C HIS A 41 2.18 -6.61 -6.93
N LYS A 42 2.58 -5.76 -7.86
CA LYS A 42 3.87 -5.79 -8.52
C LYS A 42 4.95 -5.40 -7.53
N ALA A 43 6.18 -5.84 -7.77
CA ALA A 43 7.33 -5.42 -6.95
C ALA A 43 7.62 -3.92 -7.04
N GLN A 44 7.35 -3.30 -8.19
CA GLN A 44 7.56 -1.87 -8.46
C GLN A 44 6.43 -1.34 -9.36
N PRO A 45 6.06 -0.05 -9.22
CA PRO A 45 5.04 0.54 -10.06
C PRO A 45 5.57 0.72 -11.49
N GLY A 46 4.66 0.67 -12.45
CA GLY A 46 4.99 0.89 -13.85
C GLY A 46 3.76 0.90 -14.75
N PRO A 47 3.92 1.20 -16.04
CA PRO A 47 2.80 1.27 -16.97
C PRO A 47 2.12 -0.10 -17.17
N GLU A 48 0.79 -0.06 -17.32
CA GLU A 48 -0.10 -1.18 -17.59
C GLU A 48 -1.22 -0.69 -18.53
N ASP A 49 -1.00 -0.74 -19.84
CA ASP A 49 -1.93 -0.14 -20.80
C ASP A 49 -3.32 -0.80 -20.82
N ASN A 50 -3.39 -2.06 -20.39
CA ASN A 50 -4.57 -2.92 -20.48
C ASN A 50 -5.33 -3.07 -19.14
N LEU A 51 -5.23 -2.09 -18.23
CA LEU A 51 -6.06 -2.10 -17.02
C LEU A 51 -7.56 -2.00 -17.37
N TYR A 52 -8.35 -2.85 -16.72
CA TYR A 52 -9.76 -3.04 -17.04
C TYR A 52 -10.69 -2.14 -16.20
N GLY A 53 -11.81 -1.74 -16.80
CA GLY A 53 -12.92 -1.06 -16.12
C GLY A 53 -12.48 0.13 -15.27
N GLN A 54 -12.80 0.07 -13.98
CA GLN A 54 -12.57 1.15 -13.03
C GLN A 54 -11.08 1.39 -12.74
N CYS A 55 -10.18 0.44 -13.04
CA CYS A 55 -8.74 0.55 -12.80
C CYS A 55 -7.98 1.32 -13.90
N ARG A 56 -8.63 1.75 -14.98
CA ARG A 56 -8.00 2.51 -16.07
C ARG A 56 -7.24 3.79 -15.65
N PRO A 57 -7.66 4.55 -14.63
CA PRO A 57 -6.95 5.76 -14.21
C PRO A 57 -5.48 5.51 -13.83
N TRP A 58 -5.14 4.33 -13.32
CA TRP A 58 -3.77 3.99 -12.88
C TRP A 58 -2.84 3.53 -14.00
N ARG A 59 -3.33 3.37 -15.25
CA ARG A 59 -2.60 2.72 -16.36
C ARG A 59 -1.19 3.25 -16.66
N LYS A 60 -0.93 4.53 -16.38
CA LYS A 60 0.39 5.13 -16.65
C LYS A 60 1.45 4.69 -15.63
N ASN A 61 1.03 4.33 -14.42
CA ASN A 61 1.91 3.96 -13.32
C ASN A 61 1.12 3.21 -12.23
N ALA A 62 1.00 1.89 -12.35
CA ALA A 62 0.18 1.04 -11.49
C ALA A 62 1.00 -0.02 -10.75
N CYS A 63 0.47 -0.43 -9.59
CA CYS A 63 0.95 -1.56 -8.82
C CYS A 63 0.19 -2.87 -9.07
N CYS A 64 -0.95 -2.84 -9.76
CA CYS A 64 -1.69 -4.03 -10.16
C CYS A 64 -1.33 -4.42 -11.60
N THR A 65 -1.62 -5.67 -11.99
CA THR A 65 -1.46 -6.13 -13.37
C THR A 65 -2.78 -6.04 -14.13
N ALA A 66 -2.73 -6.09 -15.47
CA ALA A 66 -3.93 -6.27 -16.28
C ALA A 66 -4.80 -7.46 -15.83
N ASN A 67 -4.19 -8.60 -15.45
CA ASN A 67 -4.90 -9.77 -14.96
C ASN A 67 -5.62 -9.49 -13.62
N THR A 68 -4.92 -8.86 -12.67
CA THR A 68 -5.52 -8.42 -11.39
C THR A 68 -6.73 -7.52 -11.66
N SER A 69 -6.59 -6.57 -12.58
CA SER A 69 -7.67 -5.63 -12.91
C SER A 69 -8.91 -6.29 -13.52
N GLN A 70 -8.74 -7.38 -14.27
CA GLN A 70 -9.85 -8.14 -14.84
C GLN A 70 -10.49 -9.06 -13.78
N GLU A 71 -9.68 -9.74 -12.98
CA GLU A 71 -10.15 -10.65 -11.93
C GLU A 71 -11.00 -9.94 -10.86
N LEU A 72 -10.69 -8.70 -10.51
CA LEU A 72 -11.46 -7.98 -9.48
C LEU A 72 -12.87 -7.59 -9.94
N HIS A 73 -13.10 -7.49 -11.26
CA HIS A 73 -14.41 -7.16 -11.82
C HIS A 73 -15.31 -8.40 -11.99
N LYS A 74 -14.80 -9.60 -11.72
CA LYS A 74 -15.59 -10.84 -11.76
C LYS A 74 -16.41 -10.98 -10.48
N ASP A 75 -17.64 -11.45 -10.60
CA ASP A 75 -18.54 -11.65 -9.45
C ASP A 75 -17.95 -12.62 -8.41
N THR A 76 -17.22 -13.64 -8.87
CA THR A 76 -16.47 -14.58 -8.03
C THR A 76 -14.96 -14.37 -8.21
N SER A 77 -14.47 -13.18 -7.87
CA SER A 77 -13.04 -12.88 -7.98
C SER A 77 -12.20 -13.90 -7.19
N ARG A 78 -11.18 -14.46 -7.85
CA ARG A 78 -10.25 -15.40 -7.20
C ARG A 78 -9.18 -14.69 -6.37
N LEU A 79 -9.09 -13.36 -6.44
CA LEU A 79 -8.03 -12.60 -5.78
C LEU A 79 -8.07 -12.76 -4.25
N TYR A 80 -9.26 -12.60 -3.66
CA TYR A 80 -9.42 -12.65 -2.20
C TYR A 80 -10.51 -13.61 -1.74
N LYS A 81 -11.12 -14.36 -2.69
CA LYS A 81 -12.28 -15.24 -2.42
C LYS A 81 -13.40 -14.51 -1.66
N PHE A 82 -13.53 -13.20 -1.90
CA PHE A 82 -14.50 -12.36 -1.22
C PHE A 82 -15.83 -12.36 -1.96
N ASN A 83 -16.92 -12.61 -1.23
CA ASN A 83 -18.27 -12.52 -1.77
C ASN A 83 -18.91 -11.18 -1.38
N TRP A 84 -19.10 -10.31 -2.36
CA TRP A 84 -19.82 -9.04 -2.19
C TRP A 84 -21.28 -9.25 -1.77
N GLU A 85 -21.85 -10.42 -2.01
CA GLU A 85 -23.25 -10.76 -1.73
C GLU A 85 -23.43 -11.66 -0.50
N HIS A 86 -22.51 -11.61 0.48
CA HIS A 86 -22.58 -12.44 1.69
C HIS A 86 -23.81 -12.17 2.57
N CYS A 87 -24.44 -11.00 2.44
CA CYS A 87 -25.71 -10.63 3.09
C CYS A 87 -26.91 -10.63 2.13
N GLY A 88 -26.78 -11.25 0.95
CA GLY A 88 -27.74 -11.16 -0.15
C GLY A 88 -27.27 -10.25 -1.28
N ARG A 89 -28.10 -10.11 -2.31
CA ARG A 89 -27.73 -9.40 -3.55
C ARG A 89 -27.33 -7.95 -3.26
N MET A 90 -26.12 -7.58 -3.67
CA MET A 90 -25.62 -6.21 -3.55
C MET A 90 -26.14 -5.36 -4.70
N GLU A 91 -26.52 -4.11 -4.42
CA GLU A 91 -26.89 -3.17 -5.49
C GLU A 91 -25.67 -2.86 -6.38
N PRO A 92 -25.80 -2.86 -7.72
CA PRO A 92 -24.69 -2.55 -8.61
C PRO A 92 -24.03 -1.19 -8.34
N ALA A 93 -24.82 -0.17 -7.94
CA ALA A 93 -24.29 1.15 -7.63
C ALA A 93 -23.39 1.15 -6.40
N TRP A 94 -23.65 0.30 -5.40
CA TRP A 94 -22.78 0.11 -4.25
C TRP A 94 -21.56 -0.75 -4.60
N LYS A 95 -21.75 -1.83 -5.35
CA LYS A 95 -20.66 -2.70 -5.81
C LYS A 95 -19.59 -1.96 -6.58
N ARG A 96 -19.97 -0.94 -7.36
CA ARG A 96 -19.00 -0.11 -8.10
C ARG A 96 -17.97 0.54 -7.16
N HIS A 97 -18.39 0.99 -5.98
CA HIS A 97 -17.52 1.67 -5.03
C HIS A 97 -16.50 0.70 -4.42
N PHE A 98 -16.91 -0.53 -4.11
CA PHE A 98 -16.00 -1.58 -3.66
C PHE A 98 -14.98 -1.98 -4.74
N ILE A 99 -15.42 -2.06 -5.99
CA ILE A 99 -14.53 -2.30 -7.14
C ILE A 99 -13.52 -1.15 -7.28
N GLN A 100 -13.95 0.10 -7.14
CA GLN A 100 -13.07 1.27 -7.22
C GLN A 100 -12.07 1.31 -6.07
N ASP A 101 -12.50 0.99 -4.86
CA ASP A 101 -11.65 0.85 -3.67
C ASP A 101 -10.58 -0.23 -3.88
N THR A 102 -10.94 -1.36 -4.48
CA THR A 102 -9.98 -2.44 -4.77
C THR A 102 -8.97 -2.05 -5.87
N CYS A 103 -9.29 -1.09 -6.73
CA CYS A 103 -8.35 -0.58 -7.75
C CYS A 103 -7.30 0.39 -7.17
N LEU A 104 -7.59 1.01 -6.02
CA LEU A 104 -6.73 2.02 -5.37
C LEU A 104 -5.55 1.36 -4.64
#